data_AF-A0AAV5TNZ6-F1
#
_entry.id   AF-A0AAV5TNZ6-F1
#
_cell.length_a   1.000
_cell.length_b   1.000
_cell.length_c   1.000
_cell.angle_alpha   90.00
_cell.angle_beta   90.00
_cell.angle_gamma   90.00
#
_symmetry.space_group_name_H-M   'P 1'
#
loop_
_entity.id
_entity.type
_entity.pdbx_description
1 polymer ?
#
loop_
_entity_poly.entity_id
_entity_poly.type
_entity_poly.pdbx_seq_one_letter_code
_entity_poly.pdbx_strand_id
1 'polypeptide(L)'
;GKCTCACEPAYTGEHCETLLPCSAFPCHNEGICKDDYDETAGTYTAKCKCPIQSILWLKGTMKIEGEHCEILTSIDAMDLVNPCGTVEEFLTALRNFDEEYKVESSMQSKIFHEEIEELLCGSNGMGCPPLERDKNICSGLSDSCSVAAGPVGPSKVLFPLPRCTCPGLRYGKHCQFELETLCDVTREEIKANITKESRCTSYANGACDINGYGERYCLCKRGWTGEKCEIYAPCDNYPCGKNAECIPIPFELSSPGKESYRCICDVGDEQKKIVERDGTIEDKCIYNGE
;
A
#
# COMPACT_ATOMS: atom_id res chain seq x y z
N GLY A 1 10.90 -36.56 -8.40
CA GLY A 1 9.60 -35.99 -8.80
C GLY A 1 9.86 -34.62 -9.40
N LYS A 2 9.00 -34.15 -10.31
CA LYS A 2 9.05 -32.77 -10.83
C LYS A 2 8.16 -31.91 -9.92
N CYS A 3 8.72 -30.87 -9.31
CA CYS A 3 7.97 -29.91 -8.52
C CYS A 3 7.61 -28.71 -9.40
N THR A 4 6.48 -28.06 -9.14
CA THR A 4 6.05 -26.83 -9.81
C THR A 4 5.70 -25.79 -8.76
N CYS A 5 6.22 -24.58 -8.89
CA CYS A 5 5.89 -23.47 -7.99
C CYS A 5 4.54 -22.85 -8.36
N ALA A 6 3.76 -22.48 -7.35
CA ALA A 6 2.60 -21.62 -7.52
C ALA A 6 3.03 -20.19 -7.15
N CYS A 7 3.15 -19.32 -8.14
CA CYS A 7 3.64 -17.96 -7.93
C CYS A 7 2.58 -17.03 -7.36
N GLU A 8 3.01 -16.07 -6.55
CA GLU A 8 2.17 -14.93 -6.19
C GLU A 8 1.82 -14.10 -7.43
N PRO A 9 0.70 -13.34 -7.41
CA PRO A 9 0.22 -12.62 -8.60
C PRO A 9 1.22 -11.64 -9.22
N ALA A 10 2.22 -11.17 -8.46
CA ALA A 10 3.25 -10.25 -8.93
C ALA A 10 4.48 -10.96 -9.53
N TYR A 11 4.54 -12.29 -9.53
CA TYR A 11 5.73 -13.04 -9.93
C TYR A 11 5.42 -14.13 -10.97
N THR A 12 6.41 -14.46 -11.78
CA THR A 12 6.37 -15.51 -12.82
C THR A 12 7.73 -16.21 -12.95
N GLY A 13 7.81 -17.25 -13.77
CA GLY A 13 8.99 -18.10 -13.94
C GLY A 13 8.82 -19.50 -13.34
N GLU A 14 9.79 -20.38 -13.56
CA GLU A 14 9.75 -21.76 -13.03
C GLU A 14 9.83 -21.78 -11.50
N HIS A 15 10.50 -20.78 -10.93
CA HIS A 15 10.73 -20.61 -9.50
C HIS A 15 10.18 -19.28 -8.97
N CYS A 16 9.28 -18.62 -9.71
CA CYS A 16 8.69 -17.34 -9.35
C CYS A 16 9.72 -16.21 -9.16
N GLU A 17 10.83 -16.28 -9.91
CA GLU A 17 11.98 -15.39 -9.79
C GLU A 17 11.80 -14.06 -10.54
N THR A 18 10.85 -13.99 -11.48
CA THR A 18 10.64 -12.82 -12.32
C THR A 18 9.47 -11.99 -11.79
N LEU A 19 9.74 -10.74 -11.40
CA LEU A 19 8.70 -9.78 -11.03
C LEU A 19 7.98 -9.28 -12.29
N LEU A 20 6.65 -9.34 -12.29
CA LEU A 20 5.81 -8.86 -13.38
C LEU A 20 5.76 -7.33 -13.41
N PRO A 21 5.98 -6.68 -14.57
CA PRO A 21 6.05 -5.22 -14.68
C PRO A 21 4.85 -4.46 -14.09
N CYS A 22 3.64 -5.00 -14.18
CA CYS A 22 2.45 -4.36 -13.62
C CYS A 22 2.52 -4.13 -12.10
N SER A 23 3.37 -4.85 -11.37
CA SER A 23 3.57 -4.60 -9.93
C SER A 23 4.20 -3.24 -9.64
N ALA A 24 4.94 -2.67 -10.59
CA ALA A 24 5.61 -1.37 -10.49
C ALA A 24 5.06 -0.33 -11.48
N PHE A 25 4.03 -0.68 -12.26
CA PHE A 25 3.43 0.15 -13.30
C PHE A 25 1.95 0.43 -13.00
N PRO A 26 1.65 1.36 -12.06
CA PRO A 26 0.28 1.58 -11.61
C PRO A 26 -0.54 2.30 -12.68
N CYS A 27 -1.74 1.80 -12.97
CA CYS A 27 -2.73 2.51 -13.77
C CYS A 27 -3.65 3.35 -12.87
N HIS A 28 -3.98 4.56 -13.30
CA HIS A 28 -4.87 5.50 -12.64
C HIS A 28 -6.29 5.40 -13.20
N ASN A 29 -7.25 6.09 -12.54
CA ASN A 29 -8.62 6.27 -13.03
C ASN A 29 -9.33 4.96 -13.44
N GLU A 30 -9.23 3.93 -12.60
CA GLU A 30 -9.78 2.58 -12.84
C GLU A 30 -9.21 1.86 -14.08
N GLY A 31 -8.03 2.29 -14.55
CA GLY A 31 -7.23 1.59 -15.55
C GLY A 31 -6.82 0.20 -15.10
N ILE A 32 -6.87 -0.77 -16.01
CA ILE A 32 -6.45 -2.15 -15.73
C ILE A 32 -5.07 -2.36 -16.34
N CYS A 33 -4.08 -2.67 -15.50
CA CYS A 33 -2.76 -3.06 -15.99
C CYS A 33 -2.78 -4.48 -16.55
N LYS A 34 -2.06 -4.70 -17.64
CA LYS A 34 -1.79 -6.03 -18.19
C LYS A 34 -0.32 -6.20 -18.51
N ASP A 35 0.24 -7.32 -18.05
CA ASP A 35 1.55 -7.78 -18.47
C ASP A 35 1.46 -8.42 -19.85
N ASP A 36 2.22 -7.89 -20.80
CA ASP A 36 2.28 -8.31 -22.19
C ASP A 36 3.66 -8.95 -22.44
N TYR A 37 3.68 -10.22 -22.83
CA TYR A 37 4.91 -10.96 -23.07
C TYR A 37 5.40 -10.73 -24.50
N ASP A 38 6.59 -10.16 -24.64
CA ASP A 38 7.25 -10.01 -25.93
C ASP A 38 8.11 -11.26 -26.21
N GLU A 39 7.65 -12.12 -27.10
CA GLU A 39 8.35 -13.35 -27.50
C GLU A 39 9.72 -13.08 -28.15
N THR A 40 9.91 -11.90 -28.77
CA THR A 40 11.16 -11.57 -29.48
C THR A 40 12.24 -11.08 -28.51
N ALA A 41 11.84 -10.35 -27.47
CA ALA A 41 12.73 -9.88 -26.42
C ALA A 41 12.87 -10.89 -25.26
N GLY A 42 11.93 -11.83 -25.12
CA GLY A 42 11.87 -12.77 -24.01
C GLY A 42 11.51 -12.10 -22.67
N THR A 43 10.83 -10.96 -22.72
CA THR A 43 10.55 -10.10 -21.54
C THR A 43 9.09 -9.69 -21.46
N TYR A 44 8.60 -9.41 -20.26
CA TYR A 44 7.28 -8.82 -20.03
C TYR A 44 7.35 -7.29 -20.08
N THR A 45 6.28 -6.65 -20.56
CA THR A 45 6.06 -5.20 -20.50
C THR A 45 4.69 -4.90 -19.90
N ALA A 46 4.55 -3.82 -19.14
CA ALA A 46 3.26 -3.40 -18.61
C ALA A 46 2.55 -2.47 -19.60
N LYS A 47 1.24 -2.64 -19.76
CA LYS A 47 0.38 -1.71 -20.52
C LYS A 47 -0.93 -1.46 -19.76
N CYS A 48 -1.29 -0.19 -19.60
CA CYS A 48 -2.58 0.17 -19.04
C CYS A 48 -3.67 0.16 -20.10
N LYS A 49 -4.77 -0.53 -19.80
CA LYS A 49 -6.02 -0.43 -20.57
C LYS A 49 -6.93 0.57 -19.87
N CYS A 50 -7.02 1.78 -20.43
CA CYS A 50 -7.87 2.83 -19.88
C CYS A 50 -9.36 2.52 -20.11
N PRO A 51 -10.22 2.75 -19.11
CA PRO A 51 -11.64 2.54 -19.25
C PRO A 51 -12.24 3.64 -20.13
N ILE A 52 -13.22 3.26 -20.93
CA ILE A 52 -14.05 4.20 -21.69
C ILE A 52 -15.49 3.91 -21.26
N GLN A 53 -16.15 4.92 -20.68
CA GLN A 53 -17.57 4.84 -20.36
C GLN A 53 -18.30 6.05 -20.92
N SER A 54 -19.32 5.80 -21.73
CA SER A 54 -20.32 6.80 -22.07
C SER A 54 -21.35 6.83 -20.94
N ILE A 55 -21.45 7.96 -20.24
CA ILE A 55 -22.46 8.13 -19.20
C ILE A 55 -23.76 8.56 -19.89
N LEU A 56 -24.44 7.57 -20.48
CA LEU A 56 -25.60 7.79 -21.37
C LEU A 56 -26.72 8.61 -20.71
N TRP A 57 -26.86 8.51 -19.38
CA TRP A 57 -27.87 9.19 -18.56
C TRP A 57 -27.46 10.60 -18.11
N LEU A 58 -26.16 10.93 -18.08
CA LEU A 58 -25.65 12.30 -17.85
C LEU A 58 -25.41 13.06 -19.17
N LYS A 59 -25.65 12.46 -20.34
CA LYS A 59 -25.28 13.06 -21.64
C LYS A 59 -23.83 13.60 -21.69
N GLY A 60 -22.93 12.94 -20.98
CA GLY A 60 -21.51 13.27 -20.93
C GLY A 60 -20.66 12.09 -21.36
N THR A 61 -19.49 12.38 -21.94
CA THR A 61 -18.46 11.37 -22.16
C THR A 61 -17.21 11.77 -21.40
N MET A 62 -16.73 10.86 -20.56
CA MET A 62 -15.44 11.02 -19.90
C MET A 62 -14.42 10.20 -20.68
N LYS A 63 -13.34 10.87 -21.10
CA LYS A 63 -12.24 10.25 -21.81
C LYS A 63 -11.05 10.17 -20.87
N ILE A 64 -10.59 8.94 -20.63
CA ILE A 64 -9.43 8.62 -19.80
C ILE A 64 -8.35 8.09 -20.74
N GLU A 65 -7.19 8.74 -20.74
CA GLU A 65 -6.06 8.43 -21.61
C GLU A 65 -4.71 8.65 -20.91
N GLY A 66 -3.62 8.41 -21.61
CA GLY A 66 -2.26 8.42 -21.06
C GLY A 66 -1.69 7.01 -20.91
N GLU A 67 -0.37 6.91 -20.70
CA GLU A 67 0.31 5.63 -20.54
C GLU A 67 -0.10 4.91 -19.25
N HIS A 68 -0.44 5.69 -18.23
CA HIS A 68 -0.94 5.25 -16.94
C HIS A 68 -2.43 5.58 -16.75
N CYS A 69 -3.17 5.96 -17.79
CA CYS A 69 -4.57 6.41 -17.68
C CYS A 69 -4.75 7.62 -16.74
N GLU A 70 -3.74 8.48 -16.64
CA GLU A 70 -3.65 9.63 -15.75
C GLU A 70 -4.38 10.88 -16.27
N ILE A 71 -4.63 10.94 -17.59
CA ILE A 71 -5.24 12.09 -18.24
C ILE A 71 -6.75 11.88 -18.24
N LEU A 72 -7.47 12.78 -17.59
CA LEU A 72 -8.91 12.82 -17.55
C LEU A 72 -9.41 14.06 -18.27
N THR A 73 -10.24 13.85 -19.30
CA THR A 73 -10.89 14.93 -20.04
C THR A 73 -12.40 14.71 -20.06
N SER A 74 -13.15 15.71 -19.60
CA SER A 74 -14.59 15.82 -19.75
C SER A 74 -14.90 16.36 -21.14
N ILE A 75 -15.75 15.67 -21.88
CA ILE A 75 -16.31 16.18 -23.13
C ILE A 75 -17.79 16.48 -22.81
N ASP A 76 -18.04 17.75 -22.53
CA ASP A 76 -19.31 18.42 -22.23
C ASP A 76 -20.07 18.00 -20.94
N ALA A 77 -20.77 18.98 -20.37
CA ALA A 77 -21.62 18.98 -19.15
C ALA A 77 -20.93 18.79 -17.78
N MET A 78 -19.76 18.12 -17.70
CA MET A 78 -19.07 17.85 -16.43
C MET A 78 -18.12 18.97 -15.96
N ASP A 79 -17.85 19.98 -16.79
CA ASP A 79 -17.06 21.17 -16.42
C ASP A 79 -17.77 22.06 -15.38
N LEU A 80 -19.07 21.83 -15.15
CA LEU A 80 -19.92 22.59 -14.22
C LEU A 80 -19.78 22.12 -12.77
N VAL A 81 -19.28 20.91 -12.54
CA VAL A 81 -19.08 20.36 -11.20
C VAL A 81 -17.59 20.46 -10.89
N ASN A 82 -17.21 21.34 -9.96
CA ASN A 82 -15.83 21.43 -9.47
C ASN A 82 -15.62 20.43 -8.34
N PRO A 83 -14.94 19.27 -8.56
CA PRO A 83 -14.73 18.26 -7.52
C PRO A 83 -13.82 18.73 -6.40
N CYS A 84 -13.05 19.79 -6.63
CA CYS A 84 -12.12 20.37 -5.66
C CYS A 84 -12.66 21.62 -4.95
N GLY A 85 -13.94 21.95 -5.17
CA GLY A 85 -14.63 23.02 -4.47
C GLY A 85 -15.02 22.64 -3.04
N THR A 86 -15.99 23.36 -2.49
CA THR A 86 -16.61 22.98 -1.22
C THR A 86 -17.60 21.84 -1.42
N VAL A 87 -17.94 21.14 -0.33
CA VAL A 87 -18.97 20.09 -0.35
C VAL A 87 -20.31 20.67 -0.82
N GLU A 88 -20.65 21.88 -0.36
CA GLU A 88 -21.91 22.53 -0.74
C GLU A 88 -21.95 22.92 -2.22
N GLU A 89 -20.86 23.47 -2.76
CA GLU A 89 -20.73 23.77 -4.19
C GLU A 89 -20.90 22.51 -5.04
N PHE A 90 -20.21 21.43 -4.66
CA PHE A 90 -20.27 20.16 -5.40
C PHE A 90 -21.68 19.55 -5.41
N LEU A 91 -22.32 19.43 -4.24
CA LEU A 91 -23.67 18.87 -4.12
C LEU A 91 -24.73 19.76 -4.80
N THR A 92 -24.55 21.08 -4.77
CA THR A 92 -25.44 22.02 -5.46
C THR A 92 -25.28 21.91 -6.97
N ALA A 93 -24.04 21.84 -7.47
CA ALA A 93 -23.77 21.65 -8.90
C ALA A 93 -24.38 20.34 -9.43
N LEU A 94 -24.30 19.24 -8.65
CA LEU A 94 -24.96 17.98 -8.98
C LEU A 94 -26.49 18.10 -9.08
N ARG A 95 -27.13 18.79 -8.13
CA ARG A 95 -28.58 19.00 -8.18
C ARG A 95 -29.00 19.84 -9.38
N ASN A 96 -28.26 20.91 -9.67
CA ASN A 96 -28.51 21.77 -10.83
C ASN A 96 -28.34 20.99 -12.13
N PHE A 97 -27.34 20.10 -12.19
CA PHE A 97 -27.12 19.21 -13.32
C PHE A 97 -28.33 18.29 -13.55
N ASP A 98 -28.81 17.64 -12.49
CA ASP A 98 -29.98 16.75 -12.54
C ASP A 98 -31.23 17.49 -13.08
N GLU A 99 -31.44 18.73 -12.62
CA GLU A 99 -32.55 19.59 -13.07
C GLU A 99 -32.41 20.01 -14.54
N GLU A 100 -31.22 20.48 -14.95
CA GLU A 100 -30.95 20.95 -16.31
C GLU A 100 -31.16 19.85 -17.34
N TYR A 101 -30.65 18.65 -17.06
CA TYR A 101 -30.72 17.51 -17.97
C TYR A 101 -31.97 16.65 -17.79
N LYS A 102 -32.85 17.00 -16.85
CA LYS A 102 -34.07 16.25 -16.49
C LYS A 102 -33.76 14.78 -16.21
N VAL A 103 -32.69 14.52 -15.44
CA VAL A 103 -32.34 13.17 -15.01
C VAL A 103 -33.53 12.64 -14.20
N GLU A 104 -34.19 11.58 -14.70
CA GLU A 104 -35.36 11.03 -14.04
C GLU A 104 -35.01 10.56 -12.62
N SER A 105 -35.89 10.83 -11.65
CA SER A 105 -35.79 10.42 -10.23
C SER A 105 -35.96 8.91 -10.01
N SER A 106 -35.38 8.12 -10.91
CA SER A 106 -35.23 6.68 -10.80
C SER A 106 -34.51 6.33 -9.49
N MET A 107 -34.73 5.11 -9.01
CA MET A 107 -34.04 4.58 -7.83
C MET A 107 -32.51 4.66 -7.98
N GLN A 108 -31.99 4.64 -9.22
CA GLN A 108 -30.56 4.73 -9.52
C GLN A 108 -29.99 6.15 -9.28
N SER A 109 -30.72 7.22 -9.63
CA SER A 109 -30.29 8.61 -9.37
C SER A 109 -30.22 8.90 -7.87
N LYS A 110 -31.18 8.39 -7.08
CA LYS A 110 -31.16 8.54 -5.61
C LYS A 110 -29.96 7.83 -4.97
N ILE A 111 -29.72 6.57 -5.34
CA ILE A 111 -28.56 5.81 -4.84
C ILE A 111 -27.25 6.48 -5.24
N PHE A 112 -27.17 7.02 -6.46
CA PHE A 112 -26.00 7.76 -6.94
C PHE A 112 -25.69 8.98 -6.06
N HIS A 113 -26.70 9.80 -5.74
CA HIS A 113 -26.54 10.95 -4.86
C HIS A 113 -26.14 10.55 -3.44
N GLU A 114 -26.77 9.51 -2.89
CA GLU A 114 -26.45 8.99 -1.56
C GLU A 114 -25.01 8.48 -1.47
N GLU A 115 -24.53 7.74 -2.47
CA GLU A 115 -23.14 7.23 -2.50
C GLU A 115 -22.13 8.38 -2.65
N ILE A 116 -22.44 9.43 -3.43
CA ILE A 116 -21.61 10.63 -3.49
C ILE A 116 -21.56 11.35 -2.14
N GLU A 117 -22.71 11.56 -1.50
CA GLU A 117 -22.77 12.23 -0.21
C GLU A 117 -21.99 11.44 0.85
N GLU A 118 -22.08 10.11 0.84
CA GLU A 118 -21.30 9.24 1.71
C GLU A 118 -19.78 9.30 1.41
N LEU A 119 -19.38 9.37 0.14
CA LEU A 119 -17.98 9.51 -0.25
C LEU A 119 -17.38 10.83 0.25
N LEU A 120 -18.15 11.92 0.20
CA LEU A 120 -17.71 13.25 0.63
C LEU A 120 -17.78 13.44 2.13
N CYS A 121 -18.80 12.91 2.81
CA CYS A 121 -19.11 13.26 4.20
C CYS A 121 -19.00 12.09 5.19
N GLY A 122 -18.73 10.88 4.70
CA GLY A 122 -18.57 9.67 5.51
C GLY A 122 -19.89 9.05 5.99
N SER A 123 -19.81 7.80 6.43
CA SER A 123 -20.94 6.92 6.74
C SER A 123 -21.56 7.22 8.12
N ASN A 124 -22.33 8.29 8.26
CA ASN A 124 -23.14 8.53 9.47
C ASN A 124 -24.64 8.73 9.20
N GLY A 125 -25.10 8.74 7.94
CA GLY A 125 -26.53 8.89 7.60
C GLY A 125 -27.20 10.18 8.08
N MET A 126 -26.44 11.12 8.67
CA MET A 126 -26.91 12.42 9.19
C MET A 126 -26.61 13.59 8.24
N GLY A 127 -26.13 13.31 7.03
CA GLY A 127 -25.64 14.31 6.07
C GLY A 127 -24.36 15.02 6.55
N CYS A 128 -23.83 15.89 5.68
CA CYS A 128 -22.59 16.60 5.96
C CYS A 128 -22.72 17.55 7.16
N PRO A 129 -21.87 17.46 8.20
CA PRO A 129 -21.89 18.38 9.33
C PRO A 129 -21.80 19.84 8.87
N PRO A 130 -22.60 20.78 9.41
CA PRO A 130 -22.59 22.18 8.97
C PRO A 130 -21.20 22.84 9.05
N LEU A 131 -20.38 22.44 10.03
CA LEU A 131 -19.03 22.97 10.27
C LEU A 131 -17.99 22.50 9.25
N GLU A 132 -18.34 21.59 8.34
CA GLU A 132 -17.47 21.05 7.29
C GLU A 132 -17.83 21.54 5.88
N ARG A 133 -18.93 22.29 5.71
CA ARG A 133 -19.42 22.71 4.39
C ARG A 133 -18.67 23.89 3.79
N ASP A 134 -18.08 24.75 4.62
CA ASP A 134 -17.34 25.95 4.16
C ASP A 134 -15.86 25.65 3.80
N LYS A 135 -15.37 24.44 4.12
CA LYS A 135 -14.02 24.01 3.73
C LYS A 135 -14.08 23.37 2.35
N ASN A 136 -13.00 23.53 1.57
CA ASN A 136 -12.82 22.69 0.40
C ASN A 136 -12.72 21.21 0.83
N ILE A 137 -13.03 20.29 -0.09
CA ILE A 137 -13.15 18.86 0.25
C ILE A 137 -11.86 18.29 0.85
N CYS A 138 -10.68 18.79 0.47
CA CYS A 138 -9.39 18.40 1.06
C CYS A 138 -9.05 19.17 2.36
N SER A 139 -10.03 19.40 3.22
CA SER A 139 -9.88 20.06 4.53
C SER A 139 -9.32 21.49 4.49
N GLY A 140 -9.61 22.24 3.43
CA GLY A 140 -9.13 23.61 3.20
C GLY A 140 -7.76 23.72 2.53
N LEU A 141 -7.20 22.62 2.02
CA LEU A 141 -5.89 22.61 1.34
C LEU A 141 -6.09 22.78 -0.18
N SER A 142 -5.80 23.95 -0.73
CA SER A 142 -6.06 24.25 -2.14
C SER A 142 -5.23 23.41 -3.11
N ASP A 143 -3.93 23.28 -2.85
CA ASP A 143 -2.98 22.61 -3.77
C ASP A 143 -2.94 21.08 -3.57
N SER A 144 -3.71 20.59 -2.61
CA SER A 144 -3.80 19.17 -2.29
C SER A 144 -4.91 18.46 -3.05
N CYS A 145 -5.72 19.14 -3.85
CA CYS A 145 -6.82 18.51 -4.57
C CYS A 145 -6.51 18.31 -6.06
N SER A 146 -6.84 17.12 -6.54
CA SER A 146 -6.86 16.75 -7.96
C SER A 146 -8.18 16.06 -8.29
N VAL A 147 -8.53 15.97 -9.57
CA VAL A 147 -9.73 15.24 -10.01
C VAL A 147 -9.33 13.84 -10.48
N ALA A 148 -10.07 12.83 -10.04
CA ALA A 148 -9.90 11.45 -10.52
C ALA A 148 -11.26 10.85 -10.89
N ALA A 149 -11.27 9.92 -11.84
CA ALA A 149 -12.45 9.11 -12.12
C ALA A 149 -12.56 8.01 -11.06
N GLY A 150 -13.70 7.94 -10.39
CA GLY A 150 -14.03 6.86 -9.46
C GLY A 150 -15.42 6.29 -9.72
N PRO A 151 -15.65 5.00 -9.41
CA PRO A 151 -16.91 4.34 -9.68
C PRO A 151 -17.97 4.74 -8.64
N VAL A 152 -19.14 5.16 -9.12
CA VAL A 152 -20.28 5.57 -8.30
C VAL A 152 -21.54 4.83 -8.75
N GLY A 153 -22.40 4.53 -7.79
CA GLY A 153 -23.66 3.85 -8.00
C GLY A 153 -23.51 2.33 -8.15
N PRO A 154 -24.65 1.62 -8.23
CA PRO A 154 -24.67 0.16 -8.36
C PRO A 154 -24.07 -0.31 -9.69
N SER A 155 -24.18 0.51 -10.73
CA SER A 155 -23.61 0.23 -12.05
C SER A 155 -22.12 0.58 -12.17
N LYS A 156 -21.50 1.09 -11.09
CA LYS A 156 -20.09 1.50 -11.03
C LYS A 156 -19.70 2.39 -12.21
N VAL A 157 -20.50 3.43 -12.40
CA VAL A 157 -20.25 4.44 -13.44
C VAL A 157 -19.11 5.33 -12.97
N LEU A 158 -18.15 5.56 -13.85
CA LEU A 158 -17.03 6.43 -13.55
C LEU A 158 -17.49 7.88 -13.51
N PHE A 159 -17.20 8.55 -12.41
CA PHE A 159 -17.58 9.93 -12.14
C PHE A 159 -16.36 10.71 -11.61
N PRO A 160 -16.21 12.00 -11.94
CA PRO A 160 -15.15 12.86 -11.45
C PRO A 160 -15.36 13.13 -9.97
N LEU A 161 -14.40 12.69 -9.19
CA LEU A 161 -14.38 12.82 -7.75
C LEU A 161 -13.12 13.57 -7.30
N PRO A 162 -13.17 14.24 -6.14
CA PRO A 162 -11.98 14.77 -5.49
C PRO A 162 -11.00 13.65 -5.17
N ARG A 163 -9.73 13.92 -5.41
CA ARG A 163 -8.59 13.14 -4.95
C ARG A 163 -7.64 14.04 -4.18
N CYS A 164 -7.56 13.82 -2.87
CA CYS A 164 -6.69 14.58 -1.99
C CYS A 164 -5.31 13.94 -1.84
N THR A 165 -4.27 14.72 -2.10
CA THR A 165 -2.86 14.41 -1.79
C THR A 165 -2.48 15.14 -0.50
N CYS A 166 -2.44 14.39 0.60
CA CYS A 166 -2.27 14.98 1.92
C CYS A 166 -0.79 15.33 2.18
N PRO A 167 -0.48 16.60 2.49
CA PRO A 167 0.88 17.03 2.80
C PRO A 167 1.25 16.69 4.25
N GLY A 168 2.54 16.43 4.47
CA GLY A 168 3.10 16.22 5.80
C GLY A 168 2.51 15.00 6.50
N LEU A 169 1.98 15.21 7.71
CA LEU A 169 1.44 14.15 8.58
C LEU A 169 -0.08 13.99 8.45
N ARG A 170 -0.70 14.65 7.47
CA ARG A 170 -2.14 14.53 7.24
C ARG A 170 -2.49 13.26 6.50
N TYR A 171 -3.65 12.70 6.82
CA TYR A 171 -4.15 11.48 6.21
C TYR A 171 -5.68 11.42 6.24
N GLY A 172 -6.21 10.35 5.67
CA GLY A 172 -7.63 10.16 5.42
C GLY A 172 -8.02 10.61 4.01
N LYS A 173 -9.23 10.26 3.58
CA LYS A 173 -9.73 10.55 2.23
C LYS A 173 -9.70 12.05 1.88
N HIS A 174 -9.87 12.89 2.90
CA HIS A 174 -10.04 14.35 2.80
C HIS A 174 -8.94 15.12 3.52
N CYS A 175 -7.85 14.45 3.92
CA CYS A 175 -6.79 15.02 4.75
C CYS A 175 -7.29 15.60 6.09
N GLN A 176 -8.36 15.01 6.63
CA GLN A 176 -9.07 15.50 7.81
C GLN A 176 -8.42 15.06 9.13
N PHE A 177 -7.48 14.12 9.06
CA PHE A 177 -6.74 13.63 10.22
C PHE A 177 -5.27 14.02 10.10
N GLU A 178 -4.62 14.16 11.24
CA GLU A 178 -3.22 14.54 11.33
C GLU A 178 -2.54 13.64 12.37
N LEU A 179 -1.40 13.08 12.02
CA LEU A 179 -0.53 12.36 12.94
C LEU A 179 0.38 13.37 13.65
N GLU A 180 0.79 13.07 14.88
CA GLU A 180 1.83 13.87 15.55
C GLU A 180 3.21 13.53 14.99
N THR A 181 3.42 12.27 14.63
CA THR A 181 4.65 11.72 14.05
C THR A 181 4.32 10.63 13.02
N LEU A 182 5.26 10.34 12.11
CA LEU A 182 5.13 9.21 11.17
C LEU A 182 5.09 7.83 11.85
N CYS A 183 5.36 7.75 13.16
CA CYS A 183 5.29 6.53 13.94
C CYS A 183 3.92 6.29 14.57
N ASP A 184 3.03 7.28 14.58
CA ASP A 184 1.69 7.12 15.13
C ASP A 184 0.77 6.34 14.18
N VAL A 185 -0.22 5.66 14.74
CA VAL A 185 -1.13 4.76 14.00
C VAL A 185 -2.36 5.48 13.47
N THR A 186 -2.69 5.21 12.21
CA THR A 186 -3.92 5.69 11.58
C THR A 186 -5.13 4.97 12.16
N ARG A 187 -6.32 5.53 11.96
CA ARG A 187 -7.58 4.90 12.41
C ARG A 187 -7.82 3.55 11.72
N GLU A 188 -7.42 3.42 10.47
CA GLU A 188 -7.50 2.19 9.67
C GLU A 188 -6.55 1.12 10.22
N GLU A 189 -5.33 1.51 10.59
CA GLU A 189 -4.36 0.63 11.23
C GLU A 189 -4.86 0.13 12.59
N ILE A 190 -5.47 1.00 13.40
CA ILE A 190 -6.09 0.60 14.67
C ILE A 190 -7.20 -0.43 14.44
N LYS A 191 -8.06 -0.23 13.42
CA LYS A 191 -9.10 -1.21 13.04
C LYS A 191 -8.51 -2.55 12.59
N ALA A 192 -7.30 -2.54 12.04
CA ALA A 192 -6.53 -3.73 11.68
C ALA A 192 -5.73 -4.32 12.86
N ASN A 193 -5.99 -3.88 14.10
CA ASN A 193 -5.25 -4.26 15.32
C ASN A 193 -3.75 -3.94 15.29
N ILE A 194 -3.35 -2.90 14.56
CA ILE A 194 -1.97 -2.40 14.56
C ILE A 194 -1.83 -1.36 15.66
N THR A 195 -0.92 -1.63 16.61
CA THR A 195 -0.45 -0.71 17.63
C THR A 195 0.89 -0.06 17.24
N LYS A 196 1.28 0.99 17.97
CA LYS A 196 2.57 1.67 17.80
C LYS A 196 3.75 0.71 17.98
N GLU A 197 3.63 -0.24 18.91
CA GLU A 197 4.63 -1.28 19.18
C GLU A 197 4.66 -2.34 18.07
N SER A 198 3.49 -2.71 17.55
CA SER A 198 3.38 -3.74 16.51
C SER A 198 3.71 -3.24 15.09
N ARG A 199 3.94 -1.92 14.95
CA ARG A 199 4.25 -1.26 13.67
C ARG A 199 5.53 -1.82 13.03
N CYS A 200 6.50 -2.23 13.85
CA CYS A 200 7.77 -2.84 13.44
C CYS A 200 7.80 -4.35 13.75
N THR A 201 6.67 -5.02 13.48
CA THR A 201 6.32 -6.47 13.55
C THR A 201 5.16 -6.72 14.50
N SER A 202 4.33 -7.72 14.19
CA SER A 202 3.31 -8.24 15.09
C SER A 202 3.83 -8.70 16.46
N TYR A 203 5.13 -8.97 16.59
CA TYR A 203 5.79 -9.42 17.83
C TYR A 203 6.65 -8.34 18.49
N ALA A 204 6.56 -7.07 18.04
CA ALA A 204 7.33 -5.94 18.55
C ALA A 204 8.86 -6.19 18.56
N ASN A 205 9.36 -6.85 17.52
CA ASN A 205 10.78 -7.09 17.24
C ASN A 205 11.56 -5.84 16.86
N GLY A 206 10.92 -4.68 16.76
CA GLY A 206 11.59 -3.40 16.52
C GLY A 206 10.86 -2.23 17.14
N ALA A 207 11.48 -1.06 17.08
CA ALA A 207 10.88 0.21 17.45
C ALA A 207 10.80 1.13 16.22
N CYS A 208 9.70 1.84 16.05
CA CYS A 208 9.58 2.82 14.98
C CYS A 208 10.45 4.05 15.29
N ASP A 209 11.15 4.54 14.29
CA ASP A 209 11.95 5.76 14.36
C ASP A 209 11.88 6.55 13.04
N ILE A 210 12.37 7.79 13.04
CA ILE A 210 12.36 8.68 11.88
C ILE A 210 13.80 9.13 11.61
N ASN A 211 14.24 8.96 10.36
CA ASN A 211 15.60 9.31 9.98
C ASN A 211 15.77 10.85 9.77
N GLY A 212 16.99 11.29 9.50
CA GLY A 212 17.29 12.71 9.26
C GLY A 212 16.63 13.32 8.01
N TYR A 213 16.07 12.50 7.12
CA TYR A 213 15.32 12.93 5.93
C TYR A 213 13.80 12.99 6.18
N GLY A 214 13.35 12.65 7.38
CA GLY A 214 11.92 12.63 7.71
C GLY A 214 11.21 11.37 7.23
N GLU A 215 11.94 10.28 6.98
CA GLU A 215 11.35 8.99 6.58
C GLU A 215 11.24 8.06 7.80
N ARG A 216 10.10 7.39 7.93
CA ARG A 216 9.93 6.37 8.97
C ARG A 216 10.72 5.10 8.64
N TYR A 217 11.28 4.47 9.66
CA TYR A 217 11.94 3.18 9.55
C TYR A 217 11.82 2.39 10.87
N CYS A 218 12.16 1.11 10.84
CA CYS A 218 12.15 0.25 12.01
C CYS A 218 13.57 -0.04 12.52
N LEU A 219 13.84 0.33 13.77
CA LEU A 219 15.02 -0.07 14.52
C LEU A 219 14.81 -1.47 15.08
N CYS A 220 15.40 -2.47 14.44
CA CYS A 220 15.24 -3.86 14.85
C CYS A 220 15.99 -4.18 16.15
N LYS A 221 15.32 -4.94 17.03
CA LYS A 221 15.96 -5.60 18.17
C LYS A 221 16.97 -6.61 17.64
N ARG A 222 18.00 -6.90 18.43
CA ARG A 222 19.01 -7.92 18.08
C ARG A 222 18.35 -9.26 17.77
N GLY A 223 18.84 -9.92 16.73
CA GLY A 223 18.28 -11.17 16.24
C GLY A 223 17.19 -10.99 15.17
N TRP A 224 16.92 -9.76 14.73
CA TRP A 224 15.91 -9.44 13.73
C TRP A 224 16.43 -8.40 12.73
N THR A 225 15.99 -8.53 11.49
CA THR A 225 16.30 -7.64 10.37
C THR A 225 15.11 -7.54 9.42
N GLY A 226 15.25 -6.80 8.33
CA GLY A 226 14.17 -6.49 7.38
C GLY A 226 13.54 -5.13 7.63
N GLU A 227 12.71 -4.68 6.70
CA GLU A 227 12.13 -3.32 6.73
C GLU A 227 11.20 -3.13 7.93
N LYS A 228 10.51 -4.20 8.35
CA LYS A 228 9.61 -4.22 9.49
C LYS A 228 10.13 -5.12 10.61
N CYS A 229 11.40 -5.53 10.61
CA CYS A 229 11.99 -6.47 11.57
C CYS A 229 11.38 -7.88 11.58
N GLU A 230 10.85 -8.32 10.44
CA GLU A 230 10.14 -9.58 10.23
C GLU A 230 11.07 -10.78 9.97
N ILE A 231 12.32 -10.52 9.59
CA ILE A 231 13.29 -11.55 9.23
C ILE A 231 14.11 -11.90 10.47
N TYR A 232 14.10 -13.17 10.87
CA TYR A 232 14.96 -13.64 11.96
C TYR A 232 16.42 -13.67 11.51
N ALA A 233 17.30 -12.96 12.22
CA ALA A 233 18.72 -12.82 11.94
C ALA A 233 19.55 -13.46 13.07
N PRO A 234 19.69 -14.80 13.11
CA PRO A 234 20.26 -15.51 14.24
C PRO A 234 21.70 -15.08 14.58
N CYS A 235 22.48 -14.72 13.57
CA CYS A 235 23.89 -14.34 13.73
C CYS A 235 24.11 -12.98 14.41
N ASP A 236 23.11 -12.09 14.43
CA ASP A 236 23.21 -10.77 15.09
C ASP A 236 23.32 -10.87 16.62
N ASN A 237 22.96 -12.02 17.18
CA ASN A 237 23.12 -12.33 18.60
C ASN A 237 24.53 -12.84 18.94
N TYR A 238 25.46 -12.87 17.98
CA TYR A 238 26.80 -13.43 18.12
C TYR A 238 26.81 -14.84 18.74
N PRO A 239 25.96 -15.77 18.27
CA PRO A 239 25.80 -17.08 18.92
C PRO A 239 27.08 -17.93 18.85
N CYS A 240 27.95 -17.68 17.87
CA CYS A 240 29.22 -18.39 17.68
C CYS A 240 30.39 -17.80 18.50
N GLY A 241 30.18 -16.66 19.19
CA GLY A 241 31.25 -15.94 19.86
C GLY A 241 32.15 -15.13 18.90
N LYS A 242 33.21 -14.50 19.42
CA LYS A 242 34.02 -13.52 18.67
C LYS A 242 34.97 -14.11 17.63
N ASN A 243 35.27 -15.40 17.70
CA ASN A 243 36.32 -16.05 16.89
C ASN A 243 35.78 -17.16 15.97
N ALA A 244 34.47 -17.18 15.74
CA ALA A 244 33.85 -18.16 14.85
C ALA A 244 32.91 -17.42 13.89
N GLU A 245 32.92 -17.85 12.64
CA GLU A 245 32.06 -17.31 11.60
C GLU A 245 30.66 -17.91 11.74
N CYS A 246 29.64 -17.04 11.80
CA CYS A 246 28.24 -17.46 11.86
C CYS A 246 27.61 -17.39 10.47
N ILE A 247 27.06 -18.50 10.02
CA ILE A 247 26.32 -18.59 8.77
C ILE A 247 24.85 -18.87 9.08
N PRO A 248 23.90 -17.99 8.70
CA PRO A 248 22.49 -18.27 8.87
C PRO A 248 22.05 -19.42 7.94
N ILE A 249 21.21 -20.30 8.46
CA ILE A 249 20.58 -21.38 7.70
C ILE A 249 19.18 -20.91 7.30
N PRO A 250 18.86 -20.81 6.00
CA PRO A 250 17.53 -20.46 5.52
C PRO A 250 16.46 -21.35 6.13
N PHE A 251 15.29 -20.77 6.43
CA PHE A 251 14.18 -21.51 7.06
C PHE A 251 13.77 -22.75 6.24
N GLU A 252 13.80 -22.66 4.92
CA GLU A 252 13.49 -23.76 3.99
C GLU A 252 14.43 -24.97 4.14
N LEU A 253 15.64 -24.74 4.65
CA LEU A 253 16.65 -25.77 4.92
C LEU A 253 16.69 -26.16 6.41
N SER A 254 15.96 -25.44 7.27
CA SER A 254 15.89 -25.71 8.69
C SER A 254 14.91 -26.86 8.98
N SER A 255 15.32 -27.80 9.82
CA SER A 255 14.38 -28.79 10.36
C SER A 255 13.70 -28.20 11.61
N PRO A 256 12.40 -28.47 11.84
CA PRO A 256 11.72 -28.03 13.06
C PRO A 256 12.52 -28.43 14.31
N GLY A 257 12.85 -27.45 15.16
CA GLY A 257 13.61 -27.67 16.40
C GLY A 257 15.13 -27.71 16.25
N LYS A 258 15.70 -27.39 15.09
CA LYS A 258 17.15 -27.20 14.91
C LYS A 258 17.54 -25.71 14.87
N GLU A 259 18.79 -25.42 15.20
CA GLU A 259 19.37 -24.09 15.09
C GLU A 259 19.30 -23.59 13.63
N SER A 260 18.88 -22.34 13.44
CA SER A 260 18.81 -21.67 12.14
C SER A 260 20.11 -20.96 11.78
N TYR A 261 21.23 -21.39 12.35
CA TYR A 261 22.57 -20.90 12.03
C TYR A 261 23.59 -22.02 12.23
N ARG A 262 24.80 -21.82 11.71
CA ARG A 262 25.95 -22.70 11.89
C ARG A 262 27.18 -21.88 12.21
N CYS A 263 28.01 -22.39 13.11
CA CYS A 263 29.31 -21.80 13.41
C CYS A 263 30.42 -22.57 12.67
N ILE A 264 31.24 -21.83 11.91
CA ILE A 264 32.47 -22.33 11.31
C ILE A 264 33.64 -21.78 12.13
N CYS A 265 34.53 -22.68 12.55
CA CYS A 265 35.65 -22.36 13.43
C CYS A 265 36.96 -22.66 12.68
N ASP A 266 37.96 -21.79 12.85
CA ASP A 266 39.26 -21.95 12.19
C ASP A 266 40.03 -23.18 12.73
N VAL A 267 40.67 -23.92 11.82
CA VAL A 267 41.50 -25.10 12.13
C VAL A 267 42.78 -24.62 12.83
N GLY A 268 42.74 -24.61 14.16
CA GLY A 268 43.81 -24.11 15.04
C GLY A 268 43.32 -23.75 16.45
N ASP A 269 42.01 -23.63 16.64
CA ASP A 269 41.38 -23.30 17.92
C ASP A 269 40.83 -24.55 18.65
N GLU A 270 41.63 -25.63 18.77
CA GLU A 270 41.27 -26.87 19.51
C GLU A 270 40.97 -26.66 21.02
N GLN A 271 41.00 -25.42 21.52
CA GLN A 271 40.78 -25.10 22.94
C GLN A 271 39.78 -23.96 23.23
N LYS A 272 39.03 -23.45 22.25
CA LYS A 272 38.02 -22.41 22.52
C LYS A 272 36.60 -22.95 22.44
N LYS A 273 36.28 -23.78 23.44
CA LYS A 273 34.90 -24.10 23.84
C LYS A 273 34.08 -22.80 23.92
N ILE A 274 32.93 -22.77 23.26
CA ILE A 274 31.99 -21.66 23.40
C ILE A 274 31.44 -21.76 24.83
N VAL A 275 31.85 -20.84 25.70
CA VAL A 275 31.35 -20.73 27.07
C VAL A 275 30.10 -19.86 27.02
N GLU A 276 28.94 -20.45 27.25
CA GLU A 276 27.70 -19.69 27.38
C GLU A 276 27.71 -18.83 28.65
N ARG A 277 26.78 -17.86 28.76
CA ARG A 277 26.66 -16.97 29.94
C ARG A 277 26.40 -17.73 31.25
N ASP A 278 25.95 -18.97 31.18
CA ASP A 278 25.66 -19.85 32.32
C ASP A 278 26.82 -20.82 32.66
N GLY A 279 27.92 -20.77 31.90
CA GLY A 279 29.09 -21.65 32.10
C GLY A 279 28.94 -23.04 31.50
N THR A 280 27.88 -23.33 30.74
CA THR A 280 27.80 -24.56 29.95
C THR A 280 28.70 -24.47 28.72
N ILE A 281 29.33 -25.60 28.39
CA ILE A 281 30.19 -25.77 27.23
C ILE A 281 29.40 -26.61 26.23
N GLU A 282 28.95 -26.00 25.15
CA GLU A 282 28.39 -26.72 24.00
C GLU A 282 29.35 -26.57 22.81
N ASP A 283 29.73 -27.71 22.21
CA ASP A 283 30.52 -27.73 20.98
C ASP A 283 29.62 -27.37 19.79
N LYS A 284 29.41 -26.06 19.56
CA LYS A 284 28.63 -25.57 18.39
C LYS A 284 29.45 -25.42 17.10
N CYS A 285 30.74 -25.75 17.15
CA CYS A 285 31.68 -25.63 16.03
C CYS A 285 31.60 -26.81 15.08
N ILE A 286 31.45 -26.54 13.78
CA ILE A 286 31.76 -27.50 12.72
C ILE A 286 33.09 -27.09 12.09
N TYR A 287 34.11 -27.94 12.21
CA TYR A 287 35.40 -27.73 11.57
C TYR A 287 35.29 -28.06 10.08
N ASN A 288 35.67 -27.11 9.22
CA ASN A 288 35.92 -27.39 7.82
C ASN A 288 37.40 -27.75 7.66
N GLY A 289 37.73 -29.03 7.69
CA GLY A 289 39.07 -29.54 7.42
C GLY A 289 38.98 -30.86 6.66
N GLU A 290 39.71 -30.92 5.53
CA GLU A 290 39.92 -32.06 4.63
C GLU A 290 40.52 -33.30 5.32
#